data_AF-A0A2V7G4M1-F1
#
_entry.id   AF-A0A2V7G4M1-F1
#
_cell.length_a   1.000
_cell.length_b   1.000
_cell.length_c   1.000
_cell.angle_alpha   90.00
_cell.angle_beta   90.00
_cell.angle_gamma   90.00
#
_symmetry.space_group_name_H-M   'P 1'
#
loop_
_entity.id
_entity.type
_entity.pdbx_description
1 polymer ?
#
loop_
_entity_poly.entity_id
_entity_poly.type
_entity_poly.pdbx_seq_one_letter_code
_entity_poly.pdbx_strand_id
1 'polypeptide(L)'
;MLASLLLLHSLSAAVAADPPVRVWFNSDGHYEFGDRAKVYAQTADDGYLVVLRADAQGHVRVLFPIDPDGNQQIRGGKKDELKGRGGREAFVVDDTTGHGTVLAAFARTPFQFDQFAKNGHWDYSALDDSTVRADPEAGLLDLVQRMRGAGDHFDYDVASYTVGPPPRYVGWVSPYAWSGWWDPWYAPRIAVGLRFGDPYYYRPFVGPGRWRRW
;
A
#
# COMPACT_ATOMS: atom_id res chain seq x y z
N MET A 1 61.86 34.46 4.95
CA MET A 1 60.43 34.81 4.87
C MET A 1 59.94 34.42 3.49
N LEU A 2 59.18 33.33 3.37
CA LEU A 2 58.54 32.90 2.13
C LEU A 2 57.04 32.77 2.44
N ALA A 3 56.25 33.67 1.87
CA ALA A 3 54.82 33.76 2.09
C ALA A 3 54.09 32.68 1.27
N SER A 4 53.36 31.81 1.96
CA SER A 4 52.45 30.83 1.37
C SER A 4 51.21 31.52 0.82
N LEU A 5 50.92 31.31 -0.47
CA LEU A 5 49.69 31.72 -1.11
C LEU A 5 48.64 30.61 -0.92
N LEU A 6 47.69 30.81 -0.01
CA LEU A 6 46.54 29.92 0.17
C LEU A 6 45.44 30.30 -0.82
N LEU A 7 45.24 29.46 -1.83
CA LEU A 7 44.04 29.46 -2.69
C LEU A 7 42.83 29.01 -1.84
N LEU A 8 41.94 29.93 -1.48
CA LEU A 8 40.61 29.55 -0.98
C LEU A 8 39.79 29.02 -2.15
N HIS A 9 39.55 27.71 -2.15
CA HIS A 9 38.51 27.11 -2.98
C HIS A 9 37.18 27.34 -2.28
N SER A 10 36.35 28.22 -2.85
CA SER A 10 34.96 28.39 -2.43
C SER A 10 34.19 27.11 -2.82
N LEU A 11 33.96 26.20 -1.87
CA LEU A 11 32.94 25.17 -2.04
C LEU A 11 31.58 25.85 -2.01
N SER A 12 31.00 26.06 -3.19
CA SER A 12 29.57 26.34 -3.30
C SER A 12 28.86 25.03 -2.96
N ALA A 13 28.44 24.89 -1.69
CA ALA A 13 27.50 23.86 -1.32
C ALA A 13 26.18 24.21 -2.02
N ALA A 14 25.88 23.52 -3.12
CA ALA A 14 24.52 23.50 -3.65
C ALA A 14 23.64 23.01 -2.49
N VAL A 15 22.81 23.90 -1.95
CA VAL A 15 21.74 23.51 -1.05
C VAL A 15 20.87 22.58 -1.88
N ALA A 16 20.93 21.28 -1.60
CA ALA A 16 20.06 20.32 -2.27
C ALA A 16 18.63 20.81 -2.04
N ALA A 17 17.96 21.25 -3.11
CA ALA A 17 16.56 21.62 -3.03
C ALA A 17 15.79 20.41 -2.47
N ASP A 18 14.88 20.64 -1.53
CA ASP A 18 14.02 19.58 -1.03
C ASP A 18 13.32 18.91 -2.22
N PRO A 19 13.23 17.56 -2.25
CA PRO A 19 12.58 16.87 -3.35
C PRO A 19 11.11 17.32 -3.47
N PRO A 20 10.56 17.41 -4.70
CA PRO A 20 9.21 17.94 -4.93
C PRO A 20 8.11 17.19 -4.17
N VAL A 21 8.32 15.90 -3.91
CA VAL A 21 7.45 15.03 -3.11
C VAL A 21 8.29 14.08 -2.28
N ARG A 22 7.80 13.75 -1.08
CA ARG A 22 8.33 12.70 -0.21
C ARG A 22 7.21 11.85 0.36
N VAL A 23 7.45 10.55 0.50
CA VAL A 23 6.57 9.61 1.19
C VAL A 23 7.34 8.75 2.18
N TRP A 24 6.79 8.54 3.37
CA TRP A 24 7.45 7.72 4.39
C TRP A 24 6.45 7.16 5.40
N PHE A 25 6.94 6.26 6.24
CA PHE A 25 6.15 5.53 7.23
C PHE A 25 6.34 6.10 8.65
N ASN A 26 5.46 5.74 9.58
CA ASN A 26 5.66 6.05 11.01
C ASN A 26 6.77 5.24 11.69
N SER A 27 7.16 4.13 11.08
CA SER A 27 8.23 3.24 11.55
C SER A 27 9.30 3.10 10.46
N ASP A 28 10.34 2.33 10.73
CA ASP A 28 11.44 2.06 9.81
C ASP A 28 11.04 1.11 8.65
N GLY A 29 9.75 0.97 8.35
CA GLY A 29 9.24 0.10 7.29
C GLY A 29 9.26 -1.39 7.65
N HIS A 30 9.35 -1.73 8.94
CA HIS A 30 9.17 -3.10 9.44
C HIS A 30 7.80 -3.22 10.10
N TYR A 31 6.98 -4.15 9.62
CA TYR A 31 5.64 -4.39 10.13
C TYR A 31 5.38 -5.87 10.36
N GLU A 32 4.48 -6.17 11.30
CA GLU A 32 3.92 -7.49 11.53
C GLU A 32 2.51 -7.61 10.94
N PHE A 33 2.05 -8.84 10.73
CA PHE A 33 0.68 -9.09 10.31
C PHE A 33 -0.32 -8.52 11.34
N GLY A 34 -1.26 -7.70 10.86
CA GLY A 34 -2.26 -7.00 11.67
C GLY A 34 -1.84 -5.59 12.11
N ASP A 35 -0.59 -5.18 11.86
CA ASP A 35 -0.14 -3.82 12.18
C ASP A 35 -0.89 -2.76 11.38
N ARG A 36 -1.01 -1.58 11.99
CA ARG A 36 -1.61 -0.41 11.36
C ARG A 36 -0.52 0.56 10.95
N ALA A 37 -0.27 0.62 9.66
CA ALA A 37 0.73 1.49 9.09
C ALA A 37 0.16 2.89 8.86
N LYS A 38 0.92 3.90 9.28
CA LYS A 38 0.64 5.30 8.93
C LYS A 38 1.60 5.72 7.84
N VAL A 39 1.04 6.33 6.80
CA VAL A 39 1.81 6.88 5.68
C VAL A 39 1.72 8.38 5.76
N TYR A 40 2.87 9.03 5.62
CA TYR A 40 3.01 10.46 5.54
C TYR A 40 3.46 10.86 4.15
N ALA A 41 2.93 11.97 3.66
CA ALA A 41 3.41 12.61 2.45
C ALA A 41 3.71 14.08 2.72
N GLN A 42 4.65 14.64 1.97
CA GLN A 42 4.94 16.06 1.95
C GLN A 42 5.36 16.47 0.55
N THR A 43 4.80 17.57 0.05
CA THR A 43 5.22 18.17 -1.21
C THR A 43 5.92 19.50 -0.94
N ALA A 44 6.82 19.89 -1.84
CA ALA A 44 7.45 21.21 -1.76
C ALA A 44 6.45 22.33 -2.10
N ASP A 45 5.62 22.09 -3.12
CA ASP A 45 4.66 23.04 -3.66
C ASP A 45 3.20 22.57 -3.47
N ASP A 46 2.26 23.52 -3.56
CA ASP A 46 0.84 23.22 -3.73
C ASP A 46 0.59 22.54 -5.08
N GLY A 47 -0.28 21.53 -5.08
CA GLY A 47 -0.62 20.82 -6.31
C GLY A 47 -1.50 19.61 -6.05
N TYR A 48 -1.26 18.55 -6.81
CA TYR A 48 -2.08 17.36 -6.83
C TYR A 48 -1.26 16.12 -6.52
N LEU A 49 -1.79 15.26 -5.66
CA LEU A 49 -1.11 14.05 -5.21
C LEU A 49 -1.97 12.82 -5.49
N VAL A 50 -1.32 11.74 -5.93
CA VAL A 50 -1.87 10.39 -5.88
C VAL A 50 -0.86 9.50 -5.14
N VAL A 51 -1.34 8.64 -4.26
CA VAL A 51 -0.51 7.70 -3.51
C VAL A 51 -1.07 6.29 -3.65
N LEU A 52 -0.25 5.41 -4.21
CA LEU A 52 -0.58 4.01 -4.46
C LEU A 52 0.25 3.10 -3.55
N ARG A 53 -0.32 1.97 -3.14
CA ARG A 53 0.36 0.89 -2.42
C ARG A 53 0.23 -0.39 -3.23
N ALA A 54 1.34 -1.07 -3.46
CA ALA A 54 1.37 -2.49 -3.79
C ALA A 54 1.65 -3.28 -2.50
N ASP A 55 0.80 -4.26 -2.21
CA ASP A 55 1.04 -5.22 -1.12
C ASP A 55 2.08 -6.28 -1.52
N ALA A 56 2.42 -7.19 -0.60
CA ALA A 56 3.46 -8.18 -0.84
C ALA A 56 3.09 -9.24 -1.88
N GLN A 57 1.83 -9.29 -2.32
CA GLN A 57 1.39 -10.13 -3.42
C GLN A 57 1.12 -9.31 -4.71
N GLY A 58 1.43 -8.02 -4.68
CA GLY A 58 1.28 -7.08 -5.79
C GLY A 58 -0.15 -6.60 -6.02
N HIS A 59 -1.06 -6.72 -5.04
CA HIS A 59 -2.36 -6.07 -5.16
C HIS A 59 -2.22 -4.57 -4.92
N VAL A 60 -2.81 -3.79 -5.82
CA VAL A 60 -2.76 -2.33 -5.76
C VAL A 60 -3.91 -1.78 -4.92
N ARG A 61 -3.60 -0.83 -4.05
CA ARG A 61 -4.56 -0.01 -3.30
C ARG A 61 -4.24 1.46 -3.45
N VAL A 62 -5.27 2.29 -3.47
CA VAL A 62 -5.09 3.75 -3.45
C VAL A 62 -5.17 4.24 -2.01
N LEU A 63 -4.11 4.89 -1.53
CA LEU A 63 -4.06 5.50 -0.20
C LEU A 63 -4.54 6.96 -0.24
N PHE A 64 -4.31 7.64 -1.36
CA PHE A 64 -4.78 9.01 -1.58
C PHE A 64 -5.00 9.28 -3.09
N PRO A 65 -6.11 9.93 -3.49
CA PRO A 65 -7.27 10.25 -2.66
C PRO A 65 -8.04 8.97 -2.26
N ILE A 66 -8.78 9.04 -1.14
CA ILE A 66 -9.53 7.89 -0.60
C ILE A 66 -10.56 7.37 -1.62
N ASP A 67 -11.18 8.29 -2.36
CA ASP A 67 -12.17 8.03 -3.39
C ASP A 67 -11.73 8.74 -4.68
N PRO A 68 -12.05 8.17 -5.86
CA PRO A 68 -11.59 8.72 -7.14
C PRO A 68 -12.24 10.07 -7.49
N ASP A 69 -13.42 10.37 -6.97
CA ASP A 69 -14.06 11.70 -7.06
C ASP A 69 -13.68 12.62 -5.89
N GLY A 70 -12.84 12.12 -4.98
CA GLY A 70 -12.37 12.84 -3.81
C GLY A 70 -11.38 13.95 -4.15
N ASN A 71 -11.10 14.78 -3.15
CA ASN A 71 -10.14 15.86 -3.31
C ASN A 71 -8.69 15.31 -3.32
N GLN A 72 -7.99 15.51 -4.44
CA GLN A 72 -6.57 15.18 -4.62
C GLN A 72 -5.59 16.35 -4.39
N GLN A 73 -6.07 17.53 -4.00
CA GLN A 73 -5.21 18.69 -3.74
C GLN A 73 -4.44 18.53 -2.43
N ILE A 74 -3.16 18.93 -2.46
CA ILE A 74 -2.28 18.98 -1.29
C ILE A 74 -1.62 20.36 -1.19
N ARG A 75 -1.32 20.76 0.05
CA ARG A 75 -0.61 22.02 0.33
C ARG A 75 0.88 21.74 0.51
N GLY A 76 1.70 22.48 -0.21
CA GLY A 76 3.15 22.42 -0.13
C GLY A 76 3.68 22.84 1.24
N GLY A 77 4.86 22.33 1.57
CA GLY A 77 5.58 22.65 2.81
C GLY A 77 4.99 22.01 4.07
N LYS A 78 3.86 21.30 4.00
CA LYS A 78 3.21 20.66 5.14
C LYS A 78 3.33 19.14 5.08
N LYS A 79 3.56 18.53 6.25
CA LYS A 79 3.41 17.09 6.43
C LYS A 79 1.93 16.73 6.54
N ASP A 80 1.46 15.85 5.66
CA ASP A 80 0.11 15.31 5.69
C ASP A 80 0.13 13.81 6.02
N GLU A 81 -0.71 13.42 6.99
CA GLU A 81 -0.97 12.00 7.27
C GLU A 81 -2.06 11.52 6.33
N LEU A 82 -1.75 10.50 5.54
CA LEU A 82 -2.70 9.89 4.62
C LEU A 82 -3.62 8.98 5.42
N LYS A 83 -4.83 9.46 5.69
CA LYS A 83 -5.82 8.72 6.47
C LYS A 83 -6.69 7.88 5.56
N GLY A 84 -7.02 6.68 6.01
CA GLY A 84 -8.06 5.86 5.41
C GLY A 84 -9.46 6.43 5.69
N ARG A 85 -10.47 5.82 5.04
CA ARG A 85 -11.88 6.20 5.21
C ARG A 85 -12.30 6.14 6.69
N GLY A 86 -13.00 7.17 7.15
CA GLY A 86 -13.42 7.31 8.55
C GLY A 86 -12.31 7.80 9.49
N GLY A 87 -11.21 8.36 8.96
CA GLY A 87 -10.13 8.94 9.76
C GLY A 87 -9.18 7.91 10.38
N ARG A 88 -9.17 6.69 9.82
CA ARG A 88 -8.33 5.57 10.26
C ARG A 88 -6.91 5.68 9.71
N GLU A 89 -6.05 4.77 10.14
CA GLU A 89 -4.70 4.62 9.59
C GLU A 89 -4.73 4.31 8.08
N ALA A 90 -3.62 4.56 7.39
CA ALA A 90 -3.53 4.48 5.92
C ALA A 90 -3.87 3.07 5.41
N PHE A 91 -3.34 2.04 6.07
CA PHE A 91 -3.68 0.65 5.80
C PHE A 91 -3.41 -0.26 7.00
N VAL A 92 -4.02 -1.45 6.95
CA VAL A 92 -3.70 -2.58 7.83
C VAL A 92 -2.86 -3.56 7.04
N VAL A 93 -1.78 -4.05 7.64
CA VAL A 93 -0.89 -5.05 7.05
C VAL A 93 -1.59 -6.41 7.13
N ASP A 94 -2.09 -6.87 6.00
CA ASP A 94 -2.76 -8.16 5.81
C ASP A 94 -1.91 -9.19 5.07
N ASP A 95 -0.70 -8.80 4.69
CA ASP A 95 0.31 -9.66 4.09
C ASP A 95 0.84 -10.66 5.12
N THR A 96 0.89 -11.94 4.77
CA THR A 96 1.50 -12.93 5.68
C THR A 96 3.02 -12.81 5.71
N THR A 97 3.66 -12.47 4.59
CA THR A 97 5.11 -12.32 4.45
C THR A 97 5.45 -11.55 3.18
N GLY A 98 6.51 -10.74 3.19
CA GLY A 98 7.14 -10.21 1.97
C GLY A 98 7.42 -8.71 2.02
N HIS A 99 7.54 -8.09 0.85
CA HIS A 99 7.84 -6.67 0.70
C HIS A 99 6.69 -5.97 -0.01
N GLY A 100 6.25 -4.83 0.50
CA GLY A 100 5.33 -3.99 -0.24
C GLY A 100 5.93 -2.61 -0.50
N THR A 101 5.30 -1.89 -1.40
CA THR A 101 5.81 -0.63 -1.93
C THR A 101 4.70 0.42 -1.90
N VAL A 102 5.03 1.63 -1.49
CA VAL A 102 4.17 2.81 -1.56
C VAL A 102 4.83 3.81 -2.47
N LEU A 103 4.09 4.28 -3.48
CA LEU A 103 4.52 5.28 -4.43
C LEU A 103 3.64 6.51 -4.29
N ALA A 104 4.27 7.67 -4.10
CA ALA A 104 3.59 8.96 -4.13
C ALA A 104 4.00 9.71 -5.39
N ALA A 105 3.01 10.17 -6.15
CA ALA A 105 3.22 10.96 -7.36
C ALA A 105 2.53 12.32 -7.26
N PHE A 106 3.29 13.36 -7.60
CA PHE A 106 2.90 14.76 -7.48
C PHE A 106 2.92 15.45 -8.84
N ALA A 107 1.87 16.21 -9.15
CA ALA A 107 1.77 17.00 -10.37
C ALA A 107 1.14 18.37 -10.11
N ARG A 108 1.42 19.34 -11.00
CA ARG A 108 0.78 20.67 -10.98
C ARG A 108 -0.63 20.66 -11.55
N THR A 109 -0.96 19.67 -12.39
CA THR A 109 -2.30 19.45 -12.94
C THR A 109 -3.00 18.26 -12.27
N PRO A 110 -4.35 18.23 -12.26
CA PRO A 110 -5.09 17.09 -11.76
C PRO A 110 -4.77 15.79 -12.49
N PHE A 111 -4.82 14.67 -11.76
CA PHE A 111 -4.76 13.33 -12.30
C PHE A 111 -6.15 12.95 -12.81
N GLN A 112 -6.22 11.97 -13.70
CA GLN A 112 -7.47 11.50 -14.31
C GLN A 112 -7.71 10.05 -13.91
N PHE A 113 -8.87 9.79 -13.31
CA PHE A 113 -9.18 8.50 -12.71
C PHE A 113 -10.34 7.77 -13.41
N ASP A 114 -10.92 8.32 -14.47
CA ASP A 114 -12.13 7.79 -15.11
C ASP A 114 -12.00 6.31 -15.50
N GLN A 115 -10.83 5.91 -16.02
CA GLN A 115 -10.56 4.52 -16.41
C GLN A 115 -10.32 3.57 -15.23
N PHE A 116 -10.06 4.11 -14.04
CA PHE A 116 -9.78 3.39 -12.80
C PHE A 116 -10.90 3.55 -11.78
N ALA A 117 -12.03 4.14 -12.18
CA ALA A 117 -13.16 4.42 -11.33
C ALA A 117 -14.42 3.75 -11.89
N LYS A 118 -15.19 3.13 -11.00
CA LYS A 118 -16.47 2.50 -11.31
C LYS A 118 -17.46 2.76 -10.20
N ASN A 119 -18.61 3.32 -10.55
CA ASN A 119 -19.68 3.66 -9.60
C ASN A 119 -19.21 4.55 -8.42
N GLY A 120 -18.32 5.50 -8.68
CA GLY A 120 -17.77 6.39 -7.64
C GLY A 120 -16.77 5.72 -6.69
N HIS A 121 -16.24 4.55 -7.07
CA HIS A 121 -15.23 3.82 -6.31
C HIS A 121 -14.05 3.44 -7.18
N TRP A 122 -12.90 3.18 -6.56
CA TRP A 122 -11.75 2.61 -7.26
C TRP A 122 -12.11 1.23 -7.84
N ASP A 123 -11.91 1.07 -9.14
CA ASP A 123 -12.02 -0.21 -9.82
C ASP A 123 -10.70 -0.98 -9.66
N TYR A 124 -10.59 -1.76 -8.59
CA TYR A 124 -9.40 -2.56 -8.31
C TYR A 124 -9.11 -3.62 -9.38
N SER A 125 -10.09 -3.98 -10.22
CA SER A 125 -9.83 -4.85 -11.37
C SER A 125 -9.12 -4.12 -12.50
N ALA A 126 -9.34 -2.80 -12.64
CA ALA A 126 -8.60 -1.95 -13.58
C ALA A 126 -7.20 -1.56 -13.07
N LEU A 127 -6.99 -1.62 -11.74
CA LEU A 127 -5.68 -1.41 -11.11
C LEU A 127 -4.84 -2.70 -11.02
N ASP A 128 -5.43 -3.86 -11.28
CA ASP A 128 -4.71 -5.13 -11.26
C ASP A 128 -3.79 -5.23 -12.48
N ASP A 129 -2.48 -5.26 -12.23
CA ASP A 129 -1.46 -5.29 -13.27
C ASP A 129 -0.42 -6.35 -12.94
N SER A 130 -0.17 -7.27 -13.88
CA SER A 130 0.85 -8.31 -13.73
C SER A 130 2.25 -7.72 -13.55
N THR A 131 2.49 -6.53 -14.08
CA THR A 131 3.77 -5.82 -13.97
C THR A 131 4.05 -5.45 -12.51
N VAL A 132 3.03 -5.03 -11.74
CA VAL A 132 3.17 -4.73 -10.30
C VAL A 132 3.61 -5.96 -9.51
N ARG A 133 3.17 -7.16 -9.90
CA ARG A 133 3.60 -8.40 -9.23
C ARG A 133 5.04 -8.76 -9.52
N ALA A 134 5.55 -8.42 -10.70
CA ALA A 134 6.92 -8.69 -11.10
C ALA A 134 7.89 -7.63 -10.56
N ASP A 135 7.50 -6.36 -10.67
CA ASP A 135 8.22 -5.18 -10.21
C ASP A 135 7.20 -4.15 -9.68
N PRO A 136 7.01 -4.09 -8.36
CA PRO A 136 6.03 -3.19 -7.75
C PRO A 136 6.29 -1.71 -8.07
N GLU A 137 7.54 -1.28 -8.12
CA GLU A 137 7.86 0.12 -8.39
C GLU A 137 7.53 0.48 -9.84
N ALA A 138 8.03 -0.30 -10.80
CA ALA A 138 7.78 -0.05 -12.22
C ALA A 138 6.29 -0.14 -12.56
N GLY A 139 5.58 -1.14 -12.01
CA GLY A 139 4.14 -1.31 -12.25
C GLY A 139 3.30 -0.15 -11.66
N LEU A 140 3.66 0.35 -10.47
CA LEU A 140 2.99 1.50 -9.88
C LEU A 140 3.27 2.78 -10.68
N LEU A 141 4.50 2.96 -11.17
CA LEU A 141 4.84 4.07 -12.06
C LEU A 141 4.02 4.04 -13.35
N ASP A 142 3.90 2.88 -13.99
CA ASP A 142 3.10 2.71 -15.21
C ASP A 142 1.61 2.99 -14.98
N LEU A 143 1.07 2.66 -13.81
CA LEU A 143 -0.28 3.05 -13.41
C LEU A 143 -0.41 4.57 -13.29
N VAL A 144 0.50 5.24 -12.59
CA VAL A 144 0.49 6.72 -12.47
C VAL A 144 0.64 7.39 -13.84
N GLN A 145 1.49 6.86 -14.72
CA GLN A 145 1.63 7.38 -16.09
C GLN A 145 0.30 7.32 -16.86
N ARG A 146 -0.50 6.26 -16.67
CA ARG A 146 -1.85 6.17 -17.25
C ARG A 146 -2.85 7.10 -16.59
N MET A 147 -2.67 7.43 -15.31
CA MET A 147 -3.49 8.41 -14.58
C MET A 147 -3.13 9.86 -14.91
N ARG A 148 -2.07 10.10 -15.69
CA ARG A 148 -1.58 11.44 -15.98
C ARG A 148 -2.64 12.30 -16.69
N GLY A 149 -2.78 13.53 -16.21
CA GLY A 149 -3.57 14.57 -16.87
C GLY A 149 -2.89 15.14 -18.12
N ALA A 150 -3.51 16.17 -18.69
CA ALA A 150 -3.05 16.79 -19.92
C ALA A 150 -1.63 17.37 -19.79
N GLY A 151 -0.68 16.76 -20.50
CA GLY A 151 0.61 17.36 -20.89
C GLY A 151 1.67 17.54 -19.80
N ASP A 152 1.33 17.53 -18.52
CA ASP A 152 2.28 17.83 -17.44
C ASP A 152 3.06 16.61 -16.97
N HIS A 153 4.30 16.85 -16.55
CA HIS A 153 5.14 15.86 -15.88
C HIS A 153 4.69 15.69 -14.43
N PHE A 154 5.03 14.56 -13.84
CA PHE A 154 4.90 14.36 -12.40
C PHE A 154 6.25 13.99 -11.82
N ASP A 155 6.46 14.41 -10.58
CA ASP A 155 7.55 13.94 -9.73
C ASP A 155 7.03 12.81 -8.86
N TYR A 156 7.91 11.90 -8.42
CA TYR A 156 7.51 10.80 -7.57
C TYR A 156 8.56 10.48 -6.50
N ASP A 157 8.10 9.84 -5.45
CA ASP A 157 8.94 9.24 -4.42
C ASP A 157 8.38 7.86 -4.04
N VAL A 158 9.25 6.99 -3.54
CA VAL A 158 8.94 5.59 -3.27
C VAL A 158 9.42 5.21 -1.87
N ALA A 159 8.54 4.59 -1.10
CA ALA A 159 8.86 4.01 0.19
C ALA A 159 8.49 2.52 0.21
N SER A 160 9.44 1.68 0.60
CA SER A 160 9.23 0.23 0.71
C SER A 160 9.16 -0.21 2.16
N TYR A 161 8.36 -1.24 2.43
CA TYR A 161 8.23 -1.86 3.74
C TYR A 161 8.33 -3.38 3.62
N THR A 162 8.60 -4.00 4.76
CA THR A 162 8.75 -5.45 4.94
C THR A 162 7.72 -5.94 5.94
N VAL A 163 7.22 -7.15 5.70
CA VAL A 163 6.27 -7.82 6.57
C VAL A 163 6.88 -9.12 7.08
N GLY A 164 7.03 -9.20 8.39
CA GLY A 164 7.53 -10.39 9.07
C GLY A 164 6.54 -11.57 8.98
N PRO A 165 7.03 -12.83 9.04
CA PRO A 165 6.17 -14.00 9.02
C PRO A 165 5.17 -13.99 10.18
N PRO A 166 3.95 -14.53 9.99
CA PRO A 166 2.97 -14.53 11.05
C PRO A 166 3.45 -15.49 12.16
N PRO A 167 3.16 -15.20 13.43
CA PRO A 167 3.52 -16.11 14.51
C PRO A 167 2.92 -17.51 14.26
N ARG A 168 3.69 -18.57 14.54
CA ARG A 168 3.40 -19.98 14.19
C ARG A 168 2.07 -20.56 14.73
N TYR A 169 1.33 -19.79 15.53
CA TYR A 169 0.01 -20.16 16.05
C TYR A 169 -1.17 -19.59 15.23
N VAL A 170 -0.92 -18.78 14.19
CA VAL A 170 -1.98 -18.24 13.30
C VAL A 170 -2.30 -19.26 12.20
N GLY A 171 -2.80 -20.42 12.60
CA GLY A 171 -3.43 -21.36 11.67
C GLY A 171 -4.86 -20.91 11.40
N TRP A 172 -5.15 -20.46 10.19
CA TRP A 172 -6.52 -20.23 9.68
C TRP A 172 -7.32 -19.06 10.29
N VAL A 173 -6.67 -17.96 10.64
CA VAL A 173 -7.40 -16.70 10.91
C VAL A 173 -7.14 -15.75 9.75
N SER A 174 -8.01 -15.83 8.74
CA SER A 174 -8.24 -14.65 7.90
C SER A 174 -8.77 -13.55 8.83
N PRO A 175 -8.34 -12.28 8.69
CA PRO A 175 -8.98 -11.17 9.40
C PRO A 175 -10.49 -11.07 9.07
N TYR A 176 -10.96 -11.86 8.09
CA TYR A 176 -12.30 -11.86 7.54
C TYR A 176 -12.96 -13.23 7.77
N ALA A 177 -14.11 -13.22 8.47
CA ALA A 177 -14.90 -14.40 8.75
C ALA A 177 -16.02 -14.63 7.72
N TRP A 178 -15.74 -14.69 6.41
CA TRP A 178 -16.59 -15.36 5.39
C TRP A 178 -16.11 -15.14 3.94
N SER A 179 -16.26 -16.17 3.10
CA SER A 179 -16.09 -16.11 1.64
C SER A 179 -17.44 -15.82 0.97
N GLY A 180 -17.65 -14.59 0.51
CA GLY A 180 -18.80 -14.23 -0.30
C GLY A 180 -19.38 -12.90 0.15
N TRP A 181 -19.31 -11.91 -0.74
CA TRP A 181 -19.63 -10.48 -0.56
C TRP A 181 -18.47 -9.66 0.03
N TRP A 182 -17.63 -9.16 -0.89
CA TRP A 182 -16.51 -8.26 -0.64
C TRP A 182 -17.04 -6.82 -0.44
N ASP A 183 -17.26 -6.41 0.82
CA ASP A 183 -17.46 -4.99 1.20
C ASP A 183 -16.42 -4.62 2.27
N PRO A 184 -15.40 -3.78 1.96
CA PRO A 184 -14.22 -3.61 2.81
C PRO A 184 -14.38 -2.64 3.99
N TRP A 185 -15.55 -2.03 4.19
CA TRP A 185 -15.68 -0.90 5.13
C TRP A 185 -16.39 -1.24 6.45
N TYR A 186 -16.79 -2.49 6.65
CA TYR A 186 -17.17 -3.01 7.96
C TYR A 186 -15.94 -3.56 8.72
N ALA A 187 -15.72 -3.02 9.93
CA ALA A 187 -14.68 -3.51 10.83
C ALA A 187 -14.89 -4.99 11.19
N PRO A 188 -13.82 -5.78 11.44
CA PRO A 188 -13.96 -7.14 11.93
C PRO A 188 -14.52 -7.12 13.35
N ARG A 189 -15.61 -7.88 13.58
CA ARG A 189 -15.93 -8.38 14.91
C ARG A 189 -14.93 -9.49 15.20
N ILE A 190 -14.08 -9.32 16.20
CA ILE A 190 -13.23 -10.40 16.71
C ILE A 190 -14.18 -11.50 17.23
N ALA A 191 -14.23 -12.64 16.55
CA ALA A 191 -14.87 -13.84 17.06
C ALA A 191 -13.78 -14.81 17.52
N VAL A 192 -13.59 -14.92 18.83
CA VAL A 192 -12.73 -15.94 19.43
C VAL A 192 -13.48 -17.27 19.40
N GLY A 193 -13.16 -18.12 18.43
CA GLY A 193 -13.64 -19.49 18.39
C GLY A 193 -12.68 -20.43 19.10
N LEU A 194 -12.93 -20.76 20.37
CA LEU A 194 -12.29 -21.89 21.05
C LEU A 194 -12.88 -23.19 20.49
N ARG A 195 -12.15 -23.85 19.56
CA ARG A 195 -12.50 -25.20 19.14
C ARG A 195 -11.80 -26.20 20.06
N PHE A 196 -12.52 -26.69 21.07
CA PHE A 196 -12.09 -27.88 21.81
C PHE A 196 -12.15 -29.07 20.85
N GLY A 197 -10.99 -29.63 20.52
CA GLY A 197 -10.88 -30.92 19.87
C GLY A 197 -11.02 -32.01 20.92
N ASP A 198 -12.04 -32.84 20.83
CA ASP A 198 -12.05 -34.11 21.56
C ASP A 198 -11.41 -35.21 20.71
N PRO A 199 -10.57 -36.06 21.32
CA PRO A 199 -9.79 -37.08 20.64
C PRO A 199 -10.65 -38.33 20.43
N TYR A 200 -10.27 -39.20 19.48
CA TYR A 200 -10.13 -40.65 19.68
C TYR A 200 -10.25 -41.47 18.38
N TYR A 201 -9.27 -42.37 18.26
CA TYR A 201 -9.19 -43.64 17.53
C TYR A 201 -9.03 -43.67 15.99
N TYR A 202 -7.77 -43.88 15.60
CA TYR A 202 -7.29 -45.06 14.87
C TYR A 202 -8.28 -45.75 13.92
N ARG A 203 -8.00 -45.69 12.61
CA ARG A 203 -8.55 -46.63 11.63
C ARG A 203 -7.42 -47.26 10.82
N PRO A 204 -7.21 -48.58 10.93
CA PRO A 204 -6.64 -49.36 9.85
C PRO A 204 -7.71 -50.28 9.24
N PHE A 205 -7.79 -50.21 7.91
CA PHE A 205 -7.99 -51.32 6.97
C PHE A 205 -9.37 -52.00 6.75
N VAL A 206 -9.72 -52.03 5.45
CA VAL A 206 -10.39 -53.07 4.62
C VAL A 206 -11.91 -53.25 4.68
N GLY A 207 -12.53 -53.18 3.48
CA GLY A 207 -13.56 -54.16 3.09
C GLY A 207 -14.82 -53.59 2.41
N PRO A 208 -15.21 -54.04 1.20
CA PRO A 208 -16.21 -53.38 0.33
C PRO A 208 -17.63 -53.95 0.49
N GLY A 209 -18.67 -53.17 0.18
CA GLY A 209 -20.02 -53.75 0.09
C GLY A 209 -21.19 -52.81 -0.19
N ARG A 210 -21.61 -52.82 -1.47
CA ARG A 210 -23.00 -52.83 -1.98
C ARG A 210 -23.95 -51.64 -1.72
N TRP A 211 -24.32 -51.04 -2.86
CA TRP A 211 -25.60 -50.47 -3.26
C TRP A 211 -26.87 -50.94 -2.52
N ARG A 212 -27.79 -50.00 -2.24
CA ARG A 212 -29.15 -49.94 -2.86
C ARG A 212 -29.93 -48.65 -2.51
N ARG A 213 -30.68 -48.18 -3.51
CA ARG A 213 -31.80 -47.22 -3.48
C ARG A 213 -32.89 -47.68 -2.51
N TRP A 214 -33.62 -46.78 -1.86
CA TRP A 214 -34.76 -46.01 -2.40
C TRP A 214 -34.85 -44.67 -1.68
#